data_AF-A0A6G2QD95-F1
#
_entry.id   AF-A0A6G2QD95-F1
#
_cell.length_a   1.000
_cell.length_b   1.000
_cell.length_c   1.000
_cell.angle_alpha   90.00
_cell.angle_beta   90.00
_cell.angle_gamma   90.00
#
_symmetry.space_group_name_H-M   'P 1'
#
loop_
_entity.id
_entity.type
_entity.pdbx_description
1 polymer ?
#
loop_
_entity_poly.entity_id
_entity_poly.type
_entity_poly.pdbx_seq_one_letter_code
_entity_poly.pdbx_strand_id
1 'polypeptide(L)'
;LVSLAHGTNDAQKTMGVITLTLISAGALGHDAGPPVWVIGSAGLAIGLGTYLGGWRIIRTMGKGLTDIQSPQGFAAETASTAVILTSAHLGFALSTTQVASGSILGAGLGRRLAEVRWGVAGRMALAWLITLPFAALVGGLAASVVKHGGNIGTVVVALVALALALGVVVISRRNPVHADNVNDHHEVTLRSQTPTDIGSPV
;
A
#
# COMPACT_ATOMS: atom_id res chain seq x y z
N LEU A 1 -7.69 -6.16 12.93
CA LEU A 1 -6.54 -5.66 13.73
C LEU A 1 -5.50 -4.97 12.87
N VAL A 2 -5.03 -5.60 11.79
CA VAL A 2 -4.04 -5.01 10.87
C VAL A 2 -4.45 -3.64 10.32
N SER A 3 -5.73 -3.43 9.97
CA SER A 3 -6.21 -2.12 9.49
C SER A 3 -6.01 -0.99 10.51
N LEU A 4 -6.19 -1.26 11.81
CA LEU A 4 -5.98 -0.26 12.85
C LEU A 4 -4.49 0.04 13.01
N ALA A 5 -3.66 -1.01 13.09
CA ALA A 5 -2.22 -0.87 13.20
C ALA A 5 -1.63 -0.12 12.00
N HIS A 6 -2.09 -0.46 10.79
CA HIS A 6 -1.73 0.21 9.55
C HIS A 6 -2.10 1.69 9.57
N GLY A 7 -3.35 2.02 9.93
CA GLY A 7 -3.81 3.40 10.05
C GLY A 7 -2.98 4.22 11.03
N THR A 8 -2.69 3.67 12.22
CA THR A 8 -1.88 4.36 13.25
C THR A 8 -0.45 4.65 12.75
N ASN A 9 0.22 3.67 12.15
CA ASN A 9 1.61 3.85 11.67
C ASN A 9 1.68 4.79 10.44
N ASP A 10 0.76 4.67 9.49
CA ASP A 10 0.82 5.50 8.27
C ASP A 10 0.30 6.93 8.50
N ALA A 11 -0.64 7.12 9.45
CA ALA A 11 -1.03 8.45 9.90
C ALA A 11 0.16 9.18 10.54
N GLN A 12 1.02 8.49 11.32
CA GLN A 12 2.21 9.09 11.90
C GLN A 12 3.16 9.69 10.86
N LYS A 13 3.37 9.00 9.73
CA LYS A 13 4.22 9.51 8.63
C LYS A 13 3.62 10.79 8.04
N THR A 14 2.32 10.78 7.75
CA THR A 14 1.62 11.90 7.11
C THR A 14 1.54 13.12 8.02
N MET A 15 1.12 12.93 9.28
CA MET A 15 1.05 14.02 10.25
C MET A 15 2.43 14.60 10.56
N GLY A 16 3.49 13.78 10.53
CA GLY A 16 4.88 14.21 10.71
C GLY A 16 5.33 15.19 9.63
N VAL A 17 5.06 14.90 8.36
CA VAL A 17 5.40 15.80 7.24
C VAL A 17 4.63 17.13 7.32
N ILE A 18 3.34 17.08 7.63
CA ILE A 18 2.51 18.29 7.78
C ILE A 18 3.02 19.14 8.95
N THR A 19 3.28 18.51 10.10
CA THR A 19 3.78 19.20 11.30
C THR A 19 5.15 19.82 11.05
N LEU A 20 6.07 19.09 10.43
CA LEU A 20 7.38 19.61 10.04
C LEU A 20 7.27 20.81 9.11
N THR A 21 6.31 20.80 8.19
CA THR A 21 6.04 21.93 7.29
C THR A 21 5.53 23.15 8.07
N LEU A 22 4.62 22.95 9.02
CA LEU A 22 4.09 24.02 9.88
C LEU A 22 5.18 24.63 10.79
N ILE A 23 6.05 23.80 11.35
CA ILE A 23 7.21 24.26 12.13
C ILE A 23 8.15 25.05 11.24
N SER A 24 8.48 24.53 10.05
CA SER A 24 9.37 25.19 9.09
C SER A 24 8.80 26.52 8.59
N ALA A 25 7.48 26.67 8.53
CA ALA A 25 6.79 27.91 8.17
C ALA A 25 6.65 28.89 9.34
N GLY A 26 7.10 28.54 10.55
CA GLY A 26 6.96 29.36 11.77
C GLY A 26 5.55 29.37 12.37
N ALA A 27 4.64 28.51 11.90
CA ALA A 27 3.27 28.42 12.42
C ALA A 27 3.17 27.61 13.72
N LEU A 28 4.19 26.79 14.03
CA LEU A 28 4.31 26.02 15.26
C LEU A 28 5.72 26.22 15.86
N GLY A 29 5.83 26.09 17.18
CA GLY A 29 7.13 26.09 17.86
C GLY A 29 7.99 24.88 17.51
N HIS A 30 9.31 24.98 17.67
CA HIS A 30 10.28 23.94 17.29
C HIS A 30 10.05 22.59 17.99
N ASP A 31 9.56 22.60 19.23
CA ASP A 31 9.27 21.39 20.02
C ASP A 31 7.77 21.02 20.04
N ALA A 32 6.97 21.64 19.17
CA ALA A 32 5.52 21.40 19.14
C ALA A 32 5.20 20.03 18.52
N GLY A 33 4.36 19.26 19.21
CA GLY A 33 3.76 18.04 18.65
C GLY A 33 2.69 18.34 17.59
N PRO A 34 2.25 17.31 16.84
CA PRO A 34 1.21 17.45 15.82
C PRO A 34 -0.11 17.93 16.45
N PRO A 35 -0.70 19.05 15.97
CA PRO A 35 -2.00 19.51 16.43
C PRO A 35 -3.11 18.47 16.15
N VAL A 36 -4.17 18.48 16.96
CA VAL A 36 -5.29 17.53 16.84
C VAL A 36 -5.94 17.55 15.45
N TRP A 37 -6.03 18.71 14.80
CA TRP A 37 -6.59 18.80 13.44
C TRP A 37 -5.70 18.15 12.38
N VAL A 38 -4.36 18.14 12.58
CA VAL A 38 -3.42 17.44 11.68
C VAL A 38 -3.62 15.93 11.82
N ILE A 39 -3.75 15.45 13.06
CA ILE A 39 -4.01 14.03 13.35
C ILE A 39 -5.36 13.62 12.73
N GLY A 40 -6.41 14.41 12.97
CA GLY A 40 -7.74 14.15 12.43
C GLY A 40 -7.79 14.18 10.90
N SER A 41 -7.16 15.16 10.26
CA SER A 41 -7.11 15.26 8.80
C SER A 41 -6.32 14.11 8.15
N ALA A 42 -5.17 13.74 8.71
CA ALA A 42 -4.40 12.59 8.23
C ALA A 42 -5.19 11.28 8.35
N GLY A 43 -5.83 11.04 9.51
CA GLY A 43 -6.68 9.86 9.72
C GLY A 43 -7.87 9.81 8.76
N LEU A 44 -8.57 10.93 8.58
CA LEU A 44 -9.69 11.03 7.63
C LEU A 44 -9.24 10.80 6.19
N ALA A 45 -8.11 11.37 5.77
CA ALA A 45 -7.58 11.19 4.42
C ALA A 45 -7.25 9.71 4.14
N ILE A 46 -6.62 9.01 5.08
CA ILE A 46 -6.31 7.58 4.97
C ILE A 46 -7.60 6.75 4.93
N GLY A 47 -8.56 7.04 5.81
CA GLY A 47 -9.86 6.36 5.86
C GLY A 47 -10.65 6.52 4.56
N LEU A 48 -10.77 7.76 4.08
CA LEU A 48 -11.45 8.06 2.81
C LEU A 48 -10.74 7.44 1.61
N GLY A 49 -9.40 7.52 1.55
CA GLY A 49 -8.62 6.90 0.47
C GLY A 49 -8.81 5.39 0.41
N THR A 50 -8.82 4.73 1.57
CA THR A 50 -9.05 3.28 1.67
C THR A 50 -10.48 2.91 1.28
N TYR A 51 -11.47 3.70 1.70
CA TYR A 51 -12.87 3.48 1.33
C TYR A 51 -13.11 3.63 -0.18
N LEU A 52 -12.53 4.67 -0.80
CA LEU A 52 -12.73 4.96 -2.22
C LEU A 52 -11.96 4.00 -3.15
N GLY A 53 -10.79 3.52 -2.72
CA GLY A 53 -9.88 2.73 -3.57
C GLY A 53 -9.66 1.27 -3.16
N GLY A 54 -10.16 0.86 -1.99
CA GLY A 54 -9.78 -0.41 -1.34
C GLY A 54 -10.18 -1.65 -2.13
N TRP A 55 -11.34 -1.66 -2.79
CA TRP A 55 -11.85 -2.81 -3.53
C TRP A 55 -10.89 -3.30 -4.62
N ARG A 56 -10.26 -2.38 -5.36
CA ARG A 56 -9.29 -2.77 -6.40
C ARG A 56 -8.03 -3.37 -5.79
N ILE A 57 -7.56 -2.80 -4.68
CA ILE A 57 -6.37 -3.29 -3.98
C ILE A 57 -6.61 -4.71 -3.48
N ILE A 58 -7.77 -4.97 -2.86
CA ILE A 58 -8.19 -6.29 -2.37
C ILE A 58 -8.14 -7.33 -3.51
N ARG A 59 -8.71 -7.01 -4.68
CA ARG A 59 -8.67 -7.90 -5.85
C ARG A 59 -7.24 -8.25 -6.27
N THR A 60 -6.32 -7.28 -6.23
CA THR A 60 -4.93 -7.45 -6.73
C THR A 60 -3.95 -8.08 -5.74
N MET A 61 -4.11 -7.86 -4.43
CA MET A 61 -3.12 -8.27 -3.41
C MET A 61 -3.31 -9.70 -2.90
N GLY A 62 -4.43 -10.37 -3.23
CA GLY A 62 -4.82 -11.64 -2.60
C GLY A 62 -4.03 -12.89 -3.01
N LYS A 63 -3.14 -12.84 -4.01
CA LYS A 63 -2.48 -14.05 -4.53
C LYS A 63 -0.98 -13.84 -4.75
N GLY A 64 -0.13 -14.67 -4.12
CA GLY A 64 1.12 -15.07 -4.77
C GLY A 64 2.44 -15.09 -3.98
N LEU A 65 2.46 -14.91 -2.66
CA LEU A 65 3.73 -15.00 -1.90
C LEU A 65 3.99 -16.42 -1.33
N THR A 66 3.01 -16.99 -0.65
CA THR A 66 3.03 -18.36 -0.12
C THR A 66 1.58 -18.84 0.03
N ASP A 67 1.37 -20.15 0.08
CA ASP A 67 0.05 -20.73 0.38
C ASP A 67 -0.17 -20.69 1.91
N ILE A 68 -1.31 -20.13 2.35
CA ILE A 68 -1.62 -19.84 3.75
C ILE A 68 -3.04 -20.33 4.03
N GLN A 69 -3.24 -21.15 5.07
CA GLN A 69 -4.58 -21.49 5.55
C GLN A 69 -5.03 -20.47 6.61
N SER A 70 -6.33 -20.43 6.93
CA SER A 70 -6.90 -19.46 7.86
C SER A 70 -6.15 -19.34 9.21
N PRO A 71 -5.67 -20.43 9.85
CA PRO A 71 -4.89 -20.32 11.09
C PRO A 71 -3.56 -19.58 10.91
N GLN A 72 -2.82 -19.82 9.82
CA GLN A 72 -1.58 -19.11 9.54
C GLN A 72 -1.84 -17.67 9.11
N GLY A 73 -2.97 -17.40 8.44
CA GLY A 73 -3.43 -16.05 8.14
C GLY A 73 -3.65 -15.25 9.42
N PHE A 74 -4.38 -15.82 10.38
CA PHE A 74 -4.58 -15.22 11.69
C PHE A 74 -3.26 -14.98 12.43
N ALA A 75 -2.35 -15.96 12.41
CA ALA A 75 -1.02 -15.81 13.02
C ALA A 75 -0.21 -14.67 12.37
N ALA A 76 -0.20 -14.61 11.03
CA ALA A 76 0.50 -13.56 10.27
C ALA A 76 -0.08 -12.17 10.53
N GLU A 77 -1.41 -12.04 10.59
CA GLU A 77 -2.09 -10.77 10.92
C GLU A 77 -1.81 -10.32 12.36
N THR A 78 -1.82 -11.26 13.31
CA THR A 78 -1.54 -10.99 14.72
C THR A 78 -0.08 -10.55 14.89
N ALA A 79 0.87 -11.28 14.30
CA ALA A 79 2.29 -10.92 14.33
C ALA A 79 2.54 -9.55 13.69
N SER A 80 1.93 -9.29 12.52
CA SER A 80 2.03 -8.00 11.84
C SER A 80 1.49 -6.86 12.70
N THR A 81 0.30 -7.05 13.28
CA THR A 81 -0.34 -6.06 14.15
C THR A 81 0.53 -5.76 15.36
N ALA A 82 1.05 -6.79 16.04
CA ALA A 82 1.89 -6.65 17.21
C ALA A 82 3.14 -5.82 16.90
N VAL A 83 3.89 -6.19 15.85
CA VAL A 83 5.11 -5.48 15.44
C VAL A 83 4.81 -4.02 15.06
N ILE A 84 3.76 -3.78 14.28
CA ILE A 84 3.40 -2.43 13.82
C ILE A 84 2.97 -1.55 15.01
N LEU A 85 2.13 -2.05 15.91
CA LEU A 85 1.66 -1.28 17.06
C LEU A 85 2.79 -1.01 18.05
N THR A 86 3.60 -2.02 18.38
CA THR A 86 4.76 -1.82 19.27
C THR A 86 5.71 -0.77 18.70
N SER A 87 5.99 -0.82 17.40
CA SER A 87 6.81 0.20 16.74
C SER A 87 6.18 1.59 16.78
N ALA A 88 4.89 1.70 16.46
CA ALA A 88 4.17 2.96 16.49
C ALA A 88 4.12 3.56 17.91
N HIS A 89 4.02 2.72 18.94
CA HIS A 89 4.11 3.13 20.35
C HIS A 89 5.51 3.63 20.73
N LEU A 90 6.56 3.05 20.16
CA LEU A 90 7.94 3.50 20.34
C LEU A 90 8.30 4.72 19.46
N GLY A 91 7.38 5.17 18.61
CA GLY A 91 7.59 6.31 17.71
C GLY A 91 8.43 5.98 16.47
N PHE A 92 8.69 4.70 16.18
CA PHE A 92 9.43 4.29 14.99
C PHE A 92 8.48 4.08 13.81
N ALA A 93 8.79 4.73 12.68
CA ALA A 93 8.08 4.54 11.42
C ALA A 93 8.57 3.27 10.72
N LEU A 94 7.77 2.20 10.77
CA LEU A 94 8.05 0.97 10.02
C LEU A 94 7.27 0.90 8.70
N SER A 95 7.82 0.10 7.77
CA SER A 95 7.12 -0.30 6.55
C SER A 95 6.11 -1.41 6.86
N THR A 96 4.82 -1.08 6.76
CA THR A 96 3.73 -2.03 6.98
C THR A 96 3.73 -3.17 5.95
N THR A 97 4.17 -2.90 4.72
CA THR A 97 4.26 -3.91 3.65
C THR A 97 5.36 -4.93 3.90
N GLN A 98 6.51 -4.51 4.43
CA GLN A 98 7.61 -5.41 4.79
C GLN A 98 7.22 -6.28 5.99
N VAL A 99 6.61 -5.68 7.00
CA VAL A 99 6.13 -6.42 8.18
C VAL A 99 5.05 -7.44 7.80
N ALA A 100 4.05 -7.03 6.99
CA ALA A 100 3.00 -7.93 6.53
C ALA A 100 3.53 -9.07 5.67
N SER A 101 4.36 -8.76 4.66
CA SER A 101 4.95 -9.77 3.76
C SER A 101 5.87 -10.72 4.52
N GLY A 102 6.68 -10.21 5.45
CA GLY A 102 7.55 -11.01 6.31
C GLY A 102 6.79 -11.92 7.25
N SER A 103 5.69 -11.44 7.86
CA SER A 103 4.83 -12.26 8.72
C SER A 103 4.13 -13.37 7.93
N ILE A 104 3.69 -13.06 6.70
CA ILE A 104 3.12 -14.04 5.77
C ILE A 104 4.13 -15.12 5.42
N LEU A 105 5.35 -14.72 5.03
CA LEU A 105 6.44 -15.66 4.72
C LEU A 105 6.79 -16.53 5.94
N GLY A 106 6.91 -15.91 7.11
CA GLY A 106 7.22 -16.61 8.36
C GLY A 106 6.15 -17.63 8.75
N ALA A 107 4.87 -17.24 8.68
CA ALA A 107 3.75 -18.15 8.95
C ALA A 107 3.64 -19.28 7.91
N GLY A 108 3.97 -18.99 6.65
CA GLY A 108 4.03 -19.97 5.56
C GLY A 108 5.13 -21.01 5.76
N LEU A 109 6.36 -20.58 6.10
CA LEU A 109 7.52 -21.46 6.32
C LEU A 109 7.33 -22.46 7.47
N GLY A 110 6.45 -22.18 8.42
CA GLY A 110 6.12 -23.08 9.52
C GLY A 110 5.39 -24.37 9.10
N ARG A 111 4.99 -24.50 7.83
CA ARG A 111 4.27 -25.68 7.32
C ARG A 111 5.22 -26.72 6.72
N ARG A 112 4.97 -27.99 7.03
CA ARG A 112 5.58 -29.14 6.32
C ARG A 112 5.04 -29.11 4.88
N LEU A 113 5.91 -28.89 3.88
CA LEU A 113 5.57 -28.63 2.46
C LEU A 113 5.11 -27.18 2.15
N ALA A 114 5.69 -26.19 2.81
CA ALA A 114 5.50 -24.79 2.44
C ALA A 114 6.14 -24.48 1.08
N GLU A 115 5.33 -24.07 0.10
CA GLU A 115 5.83 -23.55 -1.18
C GLU A 115 5.92 -22.02 -1.12
N VAL A 116 7.13 -21.52 -0.89
CA VAL A 116 7.42 -20.08 -0.95
C VAL A 116 7.89 -19.71 -2.35
N ARG A 117 7.23 -18.72 -2.95
CA ARG A 117 7.58 -18.20 -4.27
C ARG A 117 8.71 -17.17 -4.16
N TRP A 118 9.94 -17.64 -3.92
CA TRP A 118 11.13 -16.79 -3.73
C TRP A 118 11.39 -15.79 -4.86
N GLY A 119 11.05 -16.13 -6.11
CA GLY A 119 11.13 -15.20 -7.23
C GLY A 119 10.19 -13.99 -7.08
N VAL A 120 9.02 -14.16 -6.46
CA VAL A 120 8.10 -13.06 -6.14
C VAL A 120 8.69 -12.21 -5.01
N ALA A 121 9.16 -12.85 -3.93
CA ALA A 121 9.79 -12.16 -2.81
C ALA A 121 11.01 -11.32 -3.24
N GLY A 122 11.87 -11.86 -4.11
CA GLY A 122 13.02 -11.13 -4.65
C GLY A 122 12.62 -9.93 -5.51
N ARG A 123 11.61 -10.07 -6.37
CA ARG A 123 11.06 -8.93 -7.15
C ARG A 123 10.47 -7.85 -6.24
N MET A 124 9.79 -8.22 -5.16
CA MET A 124 9.27 -7.27 -4.18
C MET A 124 10.41 -6.53 -3.47
N ALA A 125 11.45 -7.24 -3.02
CA ALA A 125 12.61 -6.64 -2.39
C ALA A 125 13.32 -5.63 -3.33
N LEU A 126 13.49 -6.00 -4.60
CA LEU A 126 14.05 -5.11 -5.61
C LEU A 126 13.15 -3.89 -5.83
N ALA A 127 11.83 -4.08 -5.92
CA ALA A 127 10.89 -2.97 -6.04
C ALA A 127 11.01 -2.01 -4.84
N TRP A 128 11.09 -2.51 -3.60
CA TRP A 128 11.29 -1.67 -2.42
C TRP A 128 12.59 -0.87 -2.51
N LEU A 129 13.70 -1.48 -2.92
CA LEU A 129 14.97 -0.78 -3.09
C LEU A 129 14.92 0.28 -4.19
N ILE A 130 14.24 0.03 -5.30
CA ILE A 130 14.11 0.98 -6.42
C ILE A 130 13.14 2.13 -6.08
N THR A 131 12.14 1.90 -5.23
CA THR A 131 11.18 2.96 -4.88
C THR A 131 11.83 4.14 -4.14
N LEU A 132 12.83 3.88 -3.29
CA LEU A 132 13.54 4.92 -2.53
C LEU A 132 14.30 5.95 -3.42
N PRO A 133 15.18 5.55 -4.35
CA PRO A 133 15.88 6.49 -5.23
C PRO A 133 14.92 7.22 -6.18
N PHE A 134 13.85 6.56 -6.65
CA PHE A 134 12.84 7.24 -7.45
C PHE A 134 12.06 8.29 -6.65
N ALA A 135 11.67 7.98 -5.41
CA ALA A 135 11.05 8.96 -4.51
C ALA A 135 11.99 10.14 -4.23
N ALA A 136 13.28 9.87 -4.01
CA ALA A 136 14.29 10.91 -3.82
C ALA A 136 14.48 11.78 -5.08
N LEU A 137 14.49 11.18 -6.27
CA LEU A 137 14.57 11.91 -7.54
C LEU A 137 13.36 12.82 -7.74
N VAL A 138 12.15 12.31 -7.57
CA VAL A 138 10.92 13.09 -7.74
C VAL A 138 10.86 14.23 -6.71
N GLY A 139 11.17 13.94 -5.44
CA GLY A 139 11.23 14.95 -4.38
C GLY A 139 12.31 16.01 -4.65
N GLY A 140 13.50 15.60 -5.08
CA GLY A 140 14.61 16.49 -5.41
C GLY A 140 14.30 17.38 -6.62
N LEU A 141 13.64 16.86 -7.65
CA LEU A 141 13.17 17.64 -8.79
C LEU A 141 12.12 18.67 -8.37
N ALA A 142 11.13 18.26 -7.58
CA ALA A 142 10.12 19.18 -7.05
C ALA A 142 10.77 20.30 -6.23
N ALA A 143 11.70 19.96 -5.33
CA ALA A 143 12.44 20.94 -4.54
C ALA A 143 13.30 21.88 -5.41
N SER A 144 13.95 21.36 -6.46
CA SER A 144 14.72 22.15 -7.40
C SER A 144 13.85 23.17 -8.14
N VAL A 145 12.66 22.77 -8.61
CA VAL A 145 11.71 23.67 -9.28
C VAL A 145 11.25 24.79 -8.34
N VAL A 146 10.94 24.46 -7.08
CA VAL A 146 10.57 25.47 -6.07
C VAL A 146 11.73 26.43 -5.79
N LYS A 147 12.96 25.90 -5.64
CA LYS A 147 14.14 26.72 -5.32
C LYS A 147 14.47 27.73 -6.42
N HIS A 148 14.37 27.36 -7.70
CA HIS A 148 14.71 28.24 -8.82
C HIS A 148 13.52 29.12 -9.26
N GLY A 149 12.28 28.63 -9.10
CA GLY A 149 11.06 29.32 -9.55
C GLY A 149 10.35 30.13 -8.48
N GLY A 150 10.80 30.10 -7.22
CA GLY A 150 10.14 30.77 -6.10
C GLY A 150 8.65 30.38 -5.99
N ASN A 151 7.78 31.37 -5.75
CA ASN A 151 6.33 31.14 -5.60
C ASN A 151 5.70 30.50 -6.86
N ILE A 152 6.18 30.85 -8.05
CA ILE A 152 5.70 30.27 -9.31
C ILE A 152 6.08 28.78 -9.36
N GLY A 153 7.29 28.43 -8.93
CA GLY A 153 7.73 27.04 -8.80
C GLY A 153 6.82 26.22 -7.89
N THR A 154 6.39 26.76 -6.75
CA THR A 154 5.45 26.11 -5.83
C THR A 154 4.09 25.85 -6.49
N VAL A 155 3.54 26.85 -7.19
CA VAL A 155 2.26 26.69 -7.90
C VAL A 155 2.36 25.64 -8.99
N VAL A 156 3.46 25.64 -9.76
CA VAL A 156 3.71 24.63 -10.81
C VAL A 156 3.76 23.23 -10.22
N VAL A 157 4.53 23.01 -9.15
CA VAL A 157 4.62 21.69 -8.50
C VAL A 157 3.26 21.24 -7.97
N ALA A 158 2.49 22.14 -7.36
CA ALA A 158 1.15 21.83 -6.86
C ALA A 158 0.18 21.44 -7.99
N LEU A 159 0.19 22.18 -9.11
CA LEU A 159 -0.63 21.88 -10.28
C LEU A 159 -0.25 20.56 -10.94
N VAL A 160 1.05 20.28 -11.08
CA VAL A 160 1.53 19.00 -11.61
C VAL A 160 1.11 17.84 -10.71
N ALA A 161 1.27 17.97 -9.39
CA ALA A 161 0.84 16.96 -8.44
C ALA A 161 -0.68 16.72 -8.51
N LEU A 162 -1.48 17.78 -8.61
CA LEU A 162 -2.93 17.68 -8.78
C LEU A 162 -3.31 17.00 -10.10
N ALA A 163 -2.67 17.38 -11.20
CA ALA A 163 -2.91 16.77 -12.51
C ALA A 163 -2.55 15.28 -12.52
N LEU A 164 -1.44 14.89 -11.89
CA LEU A 164 -1.05 13.48 -11.72
C LEU A 164 -2.08 12.72 -10.88
N ALA A 165 -2.51 13.27 -9.74
CA ALA A 165 -3.51 12.65 -8.87
C ALA A 165 -4.86 12.46 -9.61
N LEU A 166 -5.33 13.49 -10.32
CA LEU A 166 -6.53 13.41 -11.14
C LEU A 166 -6.37 12.40 -12.28
N GLY A 167 -5.22 12.39 -12.95
CA GLY A 167 -4.90 11.41 -13.98
C GLY A 167 -4.97 9.98 -13.45
N VAL A 168 -4.37 9.73 -12.28
CA VAL A 168 -4.45 8.42 -11.60
C VAL A 168 -5.90 8.07 -11.27
N VAL A 169 -6.71 9.00 -10.76
CA VAL A 169 -8.13 8.76 -10.46
C VAL A 169 -8.94 8.48 -11.73
N VAL A 170 -8.69 9.20 -12.82
CA VAL A 170 -9.37 9.00 -14.10
C VAL A 170 -8.99 7.65 -14.72
N ILE A 171 -7.69 7.32 -14.74
CA ILE A 171 -7.20 6.02 -15.22
C ILE A 171 -7.76 4.89 -14.35
N SER A 172 -7.79 5.11 -13.03
CA SER A 172 -8.40 4.22 -12.05
C SER A 172 -9.87 3.97 -12.36
N ARG A 173 -10.65 4.95 -12.80
CA ARG A 173 -12.07 4.77 -13.12
C ARG A 173 -12.36 3.92 -14.37
N ARG A 174 -11.35 3.61 -15.21
CA ARG A 174 -11.55 2.81 -16.44
C ARG A 174 -12.00 1.36 -16.17
N ASN A 175 -11.57 0.77 -15.06
CA ASN A 175 -11.92 -0.61 -14.68
C ASN A 175 -12.47 -0.64 -13.24
N PRO A 176 -13.73 -0.21 -13.00
CA PRO A 176 -14.28 -0.11 -11.65
C PRO A 176 -14.37 -1.49 -11.00
N VAL A 177 -13.91 -1.57 -9.75
CA VAL A 177 -14.01 -2.76 -8.90
C VAL A 177 -14.90 -2.40 -7.72
N HIS A 178 -15.91 -3.20 -7.49
CA HIS A 178 -16.98 -3.03 -6.52
C HIS A 178 -17.07 -4.30 -5.66
N ALA A 179 -17.86 -4.25 -4.58
CA ALA A 179 -17.96 -5.37 -3.64
C ALA A 179 -18.56 -6.65 -4.26
N ASP A 180 -19.41 -6.50 -5.28
CA ASP A 180 -20.03 -7.58 -6.05
C ASP A 180 -19.03 -8.30 -6.96
N ASN A 181 -18.07 -7.58 -7.53
CA ASN A 181 -17.13 -8.13 -8.52
C ASN A 181 -15.71 -8.34 -7.96
N VAL A 182 -15.41 -7.98 -6.71
CA VAL A 182 -14.04 -8.03 -6.17
C VAL A 182 -13.44 -9.43 -6.21
N ASN A 183 -14.26 -10.47 -6.07
CA ASN A 183 -13.86 -11.87 -6.06
C ASN A 183 -13.87 -12.52 -7.44
N ASP A 184 -14.40 -11.85 -8.47
CA ASP A 184 -14.47 -12.39 -9.82
C ASP A 184 -13.06 -12.72 -10.31
N HIS A 185 -12.81 -14.00 -10.51
CA HIS A 185 -11.62 -14.45 -11.19
C HIS A 185 -11.83 -14.13 -12.67
N HIS A 186 -10.85 -13.49 -13.32
CA HIS A 186 -10.75 -13.60 -14.78
C HIS A 186 -10.52 -15.08 -15.09
N GLU A 187 -11.59 -15.88 -15.14
CA GLU A 187 -11.58 -17.17 -15.78
C GLU A 187 -11.27 -16.89 -17.25
N VAL A 188 -10.01 -17.06 -17.63
CA VAL A 188 -9.72 -17.49 -18.99
C VAL A 188 -10.22 -18.93 -19.04
N THR A 189 -11.51 -19.09 -19.37
CA THR A 189 -12.08 -20.37 -19.78
C THR A 189 -11.37 -20.77 -21.07
N LEU A 190 -10.21 -21.41 -20.94
CA LEU A 190 -9.71 -22.26 -22.01
C LEU A 190 -10.76 -23.36 -22.12
N ARG A 191 -11.68 -23.24 -23.09
CA ARG A 191 -12.60 -24.33 -23.45
C ARG A 191 -11.73 -25.56 -23.69
N SER A 192 -11.68 -26.47 -22.72
CA SER A 192 -11.25 -27.84 -23.02
C SER A 192 -12.26 -28.35 -24.03
N GLN A 193 -11.78 -28.60 -25.24
CA GLN A 193 -12.57 -29.30 -26.24
C GLN A 193 -13.06 -30.59 -25.61
N THR A 194 -14.37 -30.77 -25.64
CA THR A 194 -15.10 -31.96 -25.20
C THR A 194 -14.46 -33.23 -25.78
N PRO A 195 -14.31 -34.33 -25.01
CA PRO A 195 -13.90 -35.60 -25.57
C PRO A 195 -14.94 -36.02 -26.61
N THR A 196 -14.51 -36.21 -27.85
CA THR A 196 -15.34 -36.85 -28.87
C THR A 196 -15.55 -38.29 -28.41
N ASP A 197 -16.75 -38.56 -27.93
CA ASP A 197 -17.28 -39.90 -27.72
C ASP A 197 -17.35 -40.58 -29.10
N ILE A 198 -16.32 -41.38 -29.43
CA ILE A 198 -16.36 -42.24 -30.59
C ILE A 198 -17.07 -43.51 -30.13
N GLY A 199 -18.40 -43.48 -30.26
CA GLY A 199 -19.24 -44.64 -30.04
C GLY A 199 -18.73 -45.83 -30.84
N SER A 200 -18.60 -46.96 -30.17
CA SER A 200 -18.65 -48.26 -30.82
C SER A 200 -20.11 -48.68 -30.97
N PRO A 201 -20.53 -49.04 -32.19
CA PRO A 201 -21.38 -50.21 -32.28
C PRO A 201 -20.93 -51.19 -33.39
N VAL A 202 -20.99 -52.46 -32.99
CA VAL A 202 -20.89 -53.73 -33.72
C VAL A 202 -19.49 -54.25 -34.03
#